data_AF-A0A239TJP0-F1
#
_entry.id   AF-A0A239TJP0-F1
#
_cell.length_a   1.000
_cell.length_b   1.000
_cell.length_c   1.000
_cell.angle_alpha   90.00
_cell.angle_beta   90.00
_cell.angle_gamma   90.00
#
_symmetry.space_group_name_H-M   'P 1'
#
loop_
_entity.id
_entity.type
_entity.pdbx_description
1 polymer ?
#
loop_
_entity_poly.entity_id
_entity_poly.type
_entity_poly.pdbx_seq_one_letter_code
_entity_poly.pdbx_strand_id
1 'polypeptide(L)'
;MKKVMAPCVECFKETGIPNFNFVIQEQNDECVYSFKCDKGHEFILIQQIQRFELKFDMACFSYINDDYSAAVMHCASALERFREFFVQAVWLNNNCKENIALYEKYWKKVKSRSENQLGTFYVVYFSKFGDLDDVIEREVKFTQGDV
;
A
#
# COMPACT_ATOMS: atom_id res chain seq x y z
N MET A 1 -16.82 0.19 4.02
CA MET A 1 -15.39 0.58 4.05
C MET A 1 -14.86 0.40 5.47
N LYS A 2 -13.57 0.07 5.60
CA LYS A 2 -12.91 -0.14 6.90
C LYS A 2 -12.70 1.22 7.59
N LYS A 3 -12.80 1.24 8.92
CA LYS A 3 -12.68 2.44 9.74
C LYS A 3 -11.33 2.49 10.43
N VAL A 4 -10.75 3.68 10.51
CA VAL A 4 -9.53 3.97 11.26
C VAL A 4 -9.91 4.69 12.55
N MET A 5 -9.40 4.19 13.67
CA MET A 5 -9.68 4.72 15.00
C MET A 5 -8.38 5.21 15.62
N ALA A 6 -8.41 6.39 16.22
CA ALA A 6 -7.22 7.00 16.81
C ALA A 6 -7.51 7.59 18.19
N PRO A 7 -6.67 7.33 19.21
CA PRO A 7 -6.69 8.11 20.43
C PRO A 7 -6.03 9.48 20.17
N CYS A 8 -6.44 10.51 20.91
CA CYS A 8 -5.83 11.83 20.77
C CYS A 8 -4.42 11.86 21.38
N VAL A 9 -3.42 12.15 20.54
CA VAL A 9 -2.01 12.27 20.95
C VAL A 9 -1.72 13.51 21.78
N GLU A 10 -2.43 14.62 21.54
CA GLU A 10 -2.26 15.85 22.33
C GLU A 10 -2.79 15.66 23.77
N CYS A 11 -3.93 15.01 23.94
CA CYS A 11 -4.42 14.65 25.28
C CYS A 11 -3.42 13.79 26.06
N PHE A 12 -2.72 12.88 25.37
CA PHE A 12 -1.69 12.06 25.99
C PHE A 12 -0.49 12.89 26.44
N LYS A 13 -0.06 13.88 25.64
CA LYS A 13 1.03 14.80 26.02
C LYS A 13 0.68 15.64 27.24
N GLU A 14 -0.55 16.12 27.35
CA GLU A 14 -0.98 17.00 28.44
C GLU A 14 -1.19 16.26 29.76
N THR A 15 -1.81 15.08 29.70
CA THR A 15 -2.30 14.38 30.91
C THR A 15 -1.52 13.11 31.24
N GLY A 16 -0.62 12.68 30.35
CA GLY A 16 0.04 11.36 30.42
C GLY A 16 -0.90 10.19 30.13
N ILE A 17 -2.17 10.46 29.79
CA ILE A 17 -3.21 9.45 29.56
C ILE A 17 -3.88 9.74 28.21
N PRO A 18 -4.00 8.74 27.32
CA PRO A 18 -4.64 8.95 26.04
C PRO A 18 -6.14 9.23 26.22
N ASN A 19 -6.69 10.05 25.33
CA ASN A 19 -8.13 10.21 25.28
C ASN A 19 -8.78 8.95 24.71
N PHE A 20 -9.59 8.26 25.51
CA PHE A 20 -10.30 7.04 25.12
C PHE A 20 -11.58 7.30 24.33
N ASN A 21 -11.99 8.56 24.17
CA ASN A 21 -12.99 8.93 23.18
C ASN A 21 -12.34 8.90 21.79
N PHE A 22 -12.24 7.68 21.25
CA PHE A 22 -11.65 7.44 19.93
C PHE A 22 -12.41 8.20 18.86
N VAL A 23 -11.65 8.87 18.01
CA VAL A 23 -12.15 9.52 16.81
C VAL A 23 -12.02 8.55 15.65
N ILE A 24 -13.02 8.57 14.77
CA ILE A 24 -13.18 7.58 13.71
C ILE A 24 -13.19 8.29 12.36
N GLN A 25 -12.43 7.76 11.41
CA GLN A 25 -12.50 8.15 10.00
C GLN A 25 -12.58 6.95 9.08
N GLU A 26 -13.13 7.18 7.89
CA GLU A 26 -13.08 6.20 6.81
C GLU A 26 -11.64 6.05 6.32
N GLN A 27 -11.24 4.81 6.06
CA GLN A 27 -9.91 4.50 5.56
C GLN A 27 -9.69 5.12 4.17
N ASN A 28 -8.53 5.72 3.96
CA ASN A 28 -8.13 6.35 2.69
C ASN A 28 -6.84 5.74 2.13
N ASP A 29 -6.52 6.07 0.88
CA ASP A 29 -5.36 5.54 0.16
C ASP A 29 -4.01 6.17 0.55
N GLU A 30 -4.03 7.25 1.32
CA GLU A 30 -2.85 8.03 1.67
C GLU A 30 -2.24 7.63 3.02
N CYS A 31 -3.00 6.89 3.84
CA CYS A 31 -2.64 6.53 5.22
C CYS A 31 -2.47 7.75 6.15
N VAL A 32 -2.96 8.93 5.74
CA VAL A 32 -2.88 10.18 6.51
C VAL A 32 -4.29 10.63 6.86
N TYR A 33 -4.54 10.82 8.16
CA TYR A 33 -5.86 11.13 8.69
C TYR A 33 -5.77 12.35 9.60
N SER A 34 -6.63 13.34 9.36
CA SER A 34 -6.73 14.54 10.20
C SER A 34 -7.91 14.39 11.14
N PHE A 35 -7.67 14.50 12.44
CA PHE A 35 -8.66 14.26 13.48
C PHE A 35 -8.85 15.48 14.37
N LYS A 36 -10.06 15.58 14.96
CA LYS A 36 -10.36 16.51 16.05
C LYS A 36 -11.04 15.77 17.19
N CYS A 37 -10.46 15.80 18.39
CA CYS A 37 -11.05 15.15 19.56
C CYS A 37 -12.14 16.02 20.23
N ASP A 38 -12.89 15.43 21.16
CA ASP A 38 -13.93 16.10 21.94
C ASP A 38 -13.42 17.26 22.82
N LYS A 39 -12.13 17.26 23.18
CA LYS A 39 -11.46 18.37 23.86
C LYS A 39 -11.00 19.50 22.92
N GLY A 40 -11.21 19.34 21.62
CA GLY A 40 -10.88 20.36 20.61
C GLY A 40 -9.48 20.28 20.01
N HIS A 41 -8.63 19.33 20.43
CA HIS A 41 -7.30 19.15 19.84
C HIS A 41 -7.38 18.61 18.42
N GLU A 42 -6.58 19.19 17.54
CA GLU A 42 -6.39 18.74 16.16
C GLU A 42 -5.07 17.99 16.05
N PHE A 43 -5.09 16.83 15.40
CA PHE A 43 -3.89 15.99 15.25
C PHE A 43 -3.95 15.15 13.98
N ILE A 44 -2.78 14.73 13.51
CA ILE A 44 -2.63 13.89 12.33
C ILE A 44 -2.17 12.49 12.75
N LEU A 45 -2.87 11.46 12.27
CA LEU A 45 -2.40 10.08 12.34
C LEU A 45 -1.82 9.68 10.98
N ILE A 46 -0.60 9.13 11.00
CA ILE A 46 0.04 8.48 9.85
C ILE A 46 0.13 6.99 10.13
N GLN A 47 -0.66 6.19 9.44
CA GLN A 47 -0.68 4.74 9.63
C GLN A 47 0.60 4.11 9.07
N GLN A 48 1.31 3.34 9.90
CA GLN A 48 2.56 2.66 9.53
C GLN A 48 2.27 1.35 8.79
N ILE A 49 1.66 1.45 7.61
CA ILE A 49 1.31 0.32 6.75
C ILE A 49 1.77 0.63 5.32
N GLN A 50 2.20 -0.40 4.57
CA GLN A 50 2.51 -0.22 3.16
C GLN A 50 1.22 -0.07 2.34
N ARG A 51 1.24 0.78 1.33
CA ARG A 51 0.05 1.05 0.50
C ARG A 51 -0.49 -0.18 -0.22
N PHE A 52 0.37 -1.16 -0.53
CA PHE A 52 -0.08 -2.40 -1.15
C PHE A 52 -0.87 -3.28 -0.18
N GLU A 53 -0.49 -3.31 1.11
CA GLU A 53 -1.19 -4.06 2.16
C GLU A 53 -2.58 -3.45 2.39
N LEU A 54 -2.64 -2.12 2.43
CA LEU A 54 -3.89 -1.37 2.51
C LEU A 54 -4.86 -1.74 1.37
N LYS A 55 -4.38 -1.75 0.12
CA LYS A 55 -5.20 -2.10 -1.05
C LYS A 55 -5.63 -3.57 -1.01
N PHE A 56 -4.77 -4.45 -0.52
CA PHE A 56 -5.10 -5.86 -0.36
C PHE A 56 -6.19 -6.06 0.71
N ASP A 57 -6.11 -5.36 1.84
CA ASP A 57 -7.16 -5.32 2.87
C ASP A 57 -8.51 -4.87 2.28
N MET A 58 -8.51 -3.84 1.43
CA MET A 58 -9.72 -3.36 0.74
C MET A 58 -10.28 -4.41 -0.22
N ALA A 59 -9.40 -5.18 -0.89
CA ALA A 59 -9.82 -6.26 -1.77
C ALA A 59 -10.53 -7.37 -0.98
N CYS A 60 -9.92 -7.83 0.13
CA CYS A 60 -10.52 -8.81 1.03
C CYS A 60 -11.86 -8.30 1.59
N PHE A 61 -11.93 -7.04 2.01
CA PHE A 61 -13.18 -6.45 2.49
C PHE A 61 -14.26 -6.46 1.40
N SER A 62 -13.94 -6.08 0.17
CA SER A 62 -14.90 -6.07 -0.93
C SER A 62 -15.39 -7.48 -1.26
N TYR A 63 -14.47 -8.45 -1.29
CA TYR A 63 -14.78 -9.87 -1.51
C TYR A 63 -15.75 -10.42 -0.47
N ILE A 64 -15.50 -10.16 0.83
CA ILE A 64 -16.38 -10.62 1.93
C ILE A 64 -17.78 -9.98 1.85
N ASN A 65 -17.92 -8.82 1.21
CA ASN A 65 -19.21 -8.13 1.03
C ASN A 65 -19.82 -8.36 -0.36
N ASP A 66 -19.43 -9.43 -1.07
CA ASP A 66 -19.94 -9.80 -2.40
C ASP A 66 -19.71 -8.74 -3.50
N ASP A 67 -18.85 -7.75 -3.26
CA ASP A 67 -18.44 -6.77 -4.26
C ASP A 67 -17.18 -7.28 -4.99
N TYR A 68 -17.39 -8.29 -5.83
CA TYR A 68 -16.30 -8.95 -6.54
C TYR A 68 -15.61 -8.04 -7.56
N SER A 69 -16.34 -7.10 -8.17
CA SER A 69 -15.76 -6.13 -9.10
C SER A 69 -14.78 -5.20 -8.38
N ALA A 70 -15.17 -4.64 -7.23
CA ALA A 70 -14.26 -3.85 -6.42
C ALA A 70 -13.10 -4.70 -5.88
N ALA A 71 -13.35 -5.94 -5.48
CA ALA A 71 -12.31 -6.85 -5.00
C ALA A 71 -11.20 -7.05 -6.05
N VAL A 72 -11.57 -7.34 -7.30
CA VAL A 72 -10.60 -7.51 -8.40
C VAL A 72 -9.83 -6.21 -8.67
N MET A 73 -10.52 -5.06 -8.69
CA MET A 73 -9.87 -3.75 -8.90
C MET A 73 -8.87 -3.44 -7.77
N HIS A 74 -9.24 -3.70 -6.52
CA HIS A 74 -8.36 -3.49 -5.36
C HIS A 74 -7.17 -4.45 -5.38
N CYS A 75 -7.36 -5.72 -5.73
CA CYS A 75 -6.28 -6.70 -5.90
C CYS A 75 -5.28 -6.26 -6.98
N ALA A 76 -5.75 -5.82 -8.16
CA ALA A 76 -4.89 -5.33 -9.21
C ALA A 76 -4.06 -4.12 -8.75
N SER A 77 -4.71 -3.17 -8.07
CA SER A 77 -4.03 -2.00 -7.49
C SER A 77 -3.00 -2.38 -6.41
N ALA A 78 -3.32 -3.37 -5.56
CA ALA A 78 -2.40 -3.89 -4.55
C ALA A 78 -1.14 -4.48 -5.20
N LEU A 79 -1.32 -5.30 -6.24
CA LEU A 79 -0.21 -5.90 -6.97
C LEU A 79 0.70 -4.87 -7.64
N GLU A 80 0.13 -3.84 -8.26
CA GLU A 80 0.90 -2.72 -8.81
C GLU A 80 1.75 -2.05 -7.72
N ARG A 81 1.14 -1.66 -6.59
CA ARG A 81 1.85 -1.03 -5.47
C ARG A 81 2.92 -1.92 -4.85
N PHE A 82 2.69 -3.23 -4.79
CA PHE A 82 3.67 -4.18 -4.29
C PHE A 82 4.90 -4.22 -5.22
N ARG A 83 4.69 -4.24 -6.53
CA ARG A 83 5.79 -4.19 -7.52
C ARG A 83 6.58 -2.88 -7.40
N GLU A 84 5.91 -1.74 -7.22
CA GLU A 84 6.59 -0.45 -6.95
C GLU A 84 7.49 -0.55 -5.71
N PHE A 85 6.95 -1.07 -4.60
CA PHE A 85 7.67 -1.26 -3.34
C PHE A 85 8.87 -2.20 -3.52
N PHE A 86 8.69 -3.34 -4.19
CA PHE A 86 9.75 -4.31 -4.45
C PHE A 86 10.92 -3.68 -5.22
N VAL A 87 10.63 -2.96 -6.30
CA VAL A 87 11.64 -2.27 -7.11
C VAL A 87 12.44 -1.30 -6.24
N GLN A 88 11.75 -0.49 -5.42
CA GLN A 88 12.39 0.45 -4.53
C GLN A 88 13.27 -0.25 -3.48
N ALA A 89 12.77 -1.32 -2.87
CA ALA A 89 13.49 -2.07 -1.84
C ALA A 89 14.77 -2.72 -2.39
N VAL A 90 14.69 -3.37 -3.55
CA VAL A 90 15.85 -3.99 -4.20
C VAL A 90 16.86 -2.93 -4.65
N TRP A 91 16.39 -1.82 -5.23
CA TRP A 91 17.26 -0.75 -5.65
C TRP A 91 18.02 -0.12 -4.47
N LEU A 92 17.33 0.16 -3.36
CA LEU A 92 17.94 0.67 -2.13
C LEU A 92 18.89 -0.32 -1.46
N ASN A 93 18.63 -1.63 -1.56
CA ASN A 93 19.54 -2.65 -1.04
C ASN A 93 20.87 -2.69 -1.81
N ASN A 94 20.83 -2.43 -3.12
CA ASN A 94 21.99 -2.53 -4.00
C ASN A 94 22.75 -1.21 -4.17
N ASN A 95 22.25 -0.09 -3.64
CA ASN A 95 22.80 1.25 -3.83
C ASN A 95 22.86 2.02 -2.51
N CYS A 96 23.75 3.01 -2.41
CA CYS A 96 23.81 3.91 -1.26
C CYS A 96 22.58 4.85 -1.23
N LYS A 97 22.12 5.19 -0.01
CA LYS A 97 21.02 6.17 0.22
C LYS A 97 21.26 7.53 -0.45
N GLU A 98 22.52 7.90 -0.66
CA GLU A 98 22.94 9.13 -1.34
C GLU A 98 22.43 9.23 -2.79
N ASN A 99 22.10 8.10 -3.41
CA ASN A 99 21.59 8.06 -4.78
C ASN A 99 20.06 8.24 -4.87
N ILE A 100 19.34 8.46 -3.77
CA ILE A 100 17.87 8.46 -3.76
C ILE A 100 17.26 9.50 -4.73
N ALA A 101 17.90 10.66 -4.90
CA ALA A 101 17.46 11.68 -5.84
C ALA A 101 17.52 11.19 -7.32
N LEU A 102 18.49 10.33 -7.65
CA LEU A 102 18.57 9.72 -8.98
C LEU A 102 17.43 8.72 -9.18
N TYR A 103 17.15 7.91 -8.16
CA TYR A 103 16.01 7.00 -8.18
C TYR A 103 14.70 7.77 -8.36
N GLU A 104 14.45 8.84 -7.60
CA GLU A 104 13.25 9.66 -7.72
C GLU A 104 13.10 10.26 -9.13
N LYS A 105 14.20 10.74 -9.72
CA LYS A 105 14.22 11.26 -11.09
C LYS A 105 13.88 10.18 -12.12
N TYR A 106 14.39 8.97 -11.95
CA TYR A 106 14.05 7.81 -12.78
C TYR A 106 12.58 7.40 -12.60
N TRP A 107 12.16 7.21 -11.35
CA TRP A 107 10.83 6.73 -11.00
C TRP A 107 9.73 7.69 -11.46
N LYS A 108 9.97 9.00 -11.42
CA LYS A 108 9.06 10.01 -11.99
C LYS A 108 8.75 9.77 -13.47
N LYS A 109 9.68 9.19 -14.24
CA LYS A 109 9.47 8.83 -15.67
C LYS A 109 8.74 7.50 -15.84
N VAL A 110 8.95 6.55 -14.92
CA VAL A 110 8.36 5.20 -14.96
C VAL A 110 6.92 5.21 -14.48
N LYS A 111 6.63 5.93 -13.38
CA LYS A 111 5.36 5.88 -12.65
C LYS A 111 4.14 6.29 -13.49
N SER A 112 4.31 7.03 -14.58
CA SER A 112 3.22 7.51 -15.43
C SER A 112 2.54 6.43 -16.28
N ARG A 113 3.15 5.24 -16.44
CA ARG A 113 2.60 4.13 -17.24
C ARG A 113 2.77 2.80 -16.51
N SER A 114 1.67 2.07 -16.33
CA SER A 114 1.67 0.77 -15.65
C SER A 114 2.57 -0.26 -16.36
N GLU A 115 2.63 -0.23 -17.69
CA GLU A 115 3.52 -1.10 -18.48
C GLU A 115 5.00 -0.85 -18.19
N ASN A 116 5.40 0.41 -18.01
CA ASN A 116 6.77 0.75 -17.65
C ASN A 116 7.11 0.24 -16.24
N GLN A 117 6.19 0.41 -15.29
CA GLN A 117 6.37 -0.11 -13.93
C GLN A 117 6.55 -1.63 -13.94
N LEU A 118 5.74 -2.34 -14.74
CA LEU A 118 5.82 -3.79 -14.89
C LEU A 118 7.15 -4.23 -15.53
N GLY A 119 7.57 -3.56 -16.61
CA GLY A 119 8.86 -3.84 -17.26
C GLY A 119 10.03 -3.61 -16.30
N THR A 120 10.01 -2.50 -15.55
CA THR A 120 11.01 -2.24 -14.51
C THR A 120 11.01 -3.34 -13.44
N PHE A 121 9.83 -3.78 -12.98
CA PHE A 121 9.72 -4.89 -12.04
C PHE A 121 10.39 -6.16 -12.57
N TYR A 122 10.10 -6.58 -13.80
CA TYR A 122 10.73 -7.78 -14.37
C TYR A 122 12.25 -7.65 -14.47
N VAL A 123 12.76 -6.52 -14.98
CA VAL A 123 14.22 -6.32 -15.08
C VAL A 123 14.89 -6.38 -13.71
N VAL A 124 14.31 -5.73 -12.70
CA VAL A 124 14.86 -5.74 -11.33
C VAL A 124 14.76 -7.12 -10.70
N TYR A 125 13.64 -7.81 -10.86
CA TYR A 125 13.45 -9.18 -10.36
C TYR A 125 14.48 -10.13 -10.98
N PHE A 126 14.59 -10.14 -12.31
CA PHE A 126 15.57 -10.94 -13.04
C PHE A 126 17.00 -10.63 -12.61
N SER A 127 17.34 -9.34 -12.43
CA SER A 127 18.68 -8.97 -11.95
C SER A 127 19.00 -9.48 -10.55
N LYS A 128 17.98 -9.67 -9.71
CA LYS A 128 18.14 -10.10 -8.32
C LYS A 128 18.17 -11.61 -8.17
N PHE A 129 17.35 -12.32 -8.94
CA PHE A 129 17.12 -13.77 -8.77
C PHE A 129 17.65 -14.63 -9.94
N GLY A 130 17.96 -14.02 -11.09
CA GLY A 130 18.49 -14.72 -12.26
C GLY A 130 17.45 -15.46 -13.11
N ASP A 131 16.17 -15.38 -12.74
CA ASP A 131 15.06 -16.07 -13.37
C ASP A 131 13.77 -15.22 -13.29
N LEU A 132 12.82 -15.49 -14.19
CA LEU A 132 11.50 -14.86 -14.26
C LEU A 132 10.34 -15.87 -14.26
N ASP A 133 10.62 -17.17 -14.29
CA ASP A 133 9.57 -18.19 -14.41
C ASP A 133 8.50 -18.02 -13.30
N ASP A 134 8.92 -17.82 -12.05
CA ASP A 134 8.03 -17.58 -10.89
C ASP A 134 7.05 -16.40 -11.05
N VAL A 135 7.36 -15.42 -11.91
CA VAL A 135 6.59 -14.17 -12.04
C VAL A 135 5.98 -13.97 -13.42
N ILE A 136 6.39 -14.75 -14.42
CA ILE A 136 5.86 -14.71 -15.78
C ILE A 136 4.92 -15.89 -16.03
N GLU A 137 5.02 -17.01 -15.30
CA GLU A 137 4.16 -18.16 -15.52
C GLU A 137 2.67 -17.80 -15.38
N ARG A 138 1.93 -18.09 -16.46
CA ARG A 138 0.56 -17.63 -16.71
C ARG A 138 -0.49 -18.73 -16.64
N GLU A 139 -0.14 -19.95 -16.23
CA GLU A 139 -1.14 -21.04 -16.19
C GLU A 139 -1.90 -21.06 -14.87
N VAL A 140 -2.85 -20.14 -14.72
CA VAL A 140 -3.98 -20.38 -13.80
C VAL A 140 -4.97 -21.28 -14.53
N LYS A 141 -4.88 -22.60 -14.29
CA LYS A 141 -5.89 -23.56 -14.73
C LYS A 141 -7.14 -23.35 -13.88
N PHE A 142 -8.08 -22.53 -14.36
CA PHE A 142 -9.41 -22.51 -13.78
C PHE A 142 -10.04 -23.89 -14.00
N THR A 143 -10.13 -24.69 -12.94
CA THR A 143 -10.83 -25.97 -12.98
C THR A 143 -12.30 -25.69 -13.24
N GLN A 144 -12.90 -26.36 -14.23
CA GLN A 144 -14.28 -26.18 -14.71
C GLN A 144 -15.36 -26.60 -13.68
N GLY A 145 -15.09 -26.55 -12.37
CA GLY A 145 -15.95 -27.10 -11.31
C GLY A 145 -16.70 -26.09 -10.44
N ASP A 146 -16.43 -24.78 -10.54
CA ASP A 146 -16.89 -23.79 -9.55
C ASP A 146 -17.93 -22.77 -10.10
N VAL A 147 -18.91 -23.25 -10.89
CA VAL A 147 -20.12 -22.48 -11.23
C VAL A 147 -21.36 -23.31 -10.94
#